data_AF-A0A4R5VH92-F1
#
_entry.id   AF-A0A4R5VH92-F1
#
_cell.length_a   1.000
_cell.length_b   1.000
_cell.length_c   1.000
_cell.angle_alpha   90.00
_cell.angle_beta   90.00
_cell.angle_gamma   90.00
#
_symmetry.space_group_name_H-M   'P 1'
#
loop_
_entity.id
_entity.type
_entity.pdbx_description
1 polymer ?
#
loop_
_entity_poly.entity_id
_entity_poly.type
_entity_poly.pdbx_seq_one_letter_code
_entity_poly.pdbx_strand_id
1 'polypeptide(L)'
;MNKPRDICTDSDALKPKLVELTQEAAAAAPSQPSDPAPARRRFKPLRLGILILMIIALVVFGGRWLGGRWSQVSIDDARIAASLVTVSSEVSGEVEAIAVTTGTRVAAGDVLVSIDTDQAELVVEGTEARIEALGAQVAQLRAQQDMIRTQVESRRAAARAQIAAAEANHTASESELRNA
;
A
#
# COMPACT_ATOMS: atom_id res chain seq x y z
N MET A 1 -60.60 18.34 -13.83
CA MET A 1 -61.37 17.56 -14.82
C MET A 1 -61.03 16.08 -14.72
N ASN A 2 -61.88 15.26 -14.10
CA ASN A 2 -62.32 13.98 -14.70
C ASN A 2 -63.49 13.41 -13.88
N LYS A 3 -64.68 13.54 -14.44
CA LYS A 3 -65.95 12.84 -14.21
C LYS A 3 -66.61 12.91 -15.60
N PRO A 4 -67.33 11.91 -16.14
CA PRO A 4 -68.40 11.17 -15.46
C PRO A 4 -68.54 9.67 -15.88
N ARG A 5 -69.20 8.82 -15.07
CA ARG A 5 -70.56 8.24 -15.31
C ARG A 5 -70.58 7.15 -16.41
N ASP A 6 -71.25 6.01 -16.31
CA ASP A 6 -72.42 5.61 -15.51
C ASP A 6 -72.87 4.19 -15.97
N ILE A 7 -73.77 3.55 -15.18
CA ILE A 7 -74.88 2.64 -15.61
C ILE A 7 -74.47 1.19 -16.01
N CYS A 8 -75.12 0.08 -15.63
CA CYS A 8 -76.50 -0.32 -15.25
C CYS A 8 -76.37 -1.49 -14.23
N THR A 9 -76.98 -1.51 -13.03
CA THR A 9 -78.39 -1.82 -12.69
C THR A 9 -78.86 -3.24 -13.05
N ASP A 10 -79.09 -4.03 -12.01
CA ASP A 10 -80.25 -4.93 -11.85
C ASP A 10 -80.49 -4.99 -10.33
N SER A 11 -81.40 -4.19 -9.78
CA SER A 11 -82.85 -4.41 -9.70
C SER A 11 -83.23 -5.66 -8.90
N ASP A 12 -84.14 -5.39 -7.96
CA ASP A 12 -85.01 -6.34 -7.27
C ASP A 12 -84.39 -7.28 -6.22
N ALA A 13 -84.99 -7.52 -5.07
CA ALA A 13 -86.06 -6.88 -4.33
C ALA A 13 -86.10 -7.60 -2.96
N LEU A 14 -86.76 -6.99 -1.98
CA LEU A 14 -87.36 -7.64 -0.80
C LEU A 14 -86.42 -8.27 0.27
N LYS A 15 -86.21 -7.50 1.34
CA LYS A 15 -86.53 -7.96 2.71
C LYS A 15 -88.05 -7.79 2.87
N PRO A 16 -88.83 -8.53 3.70
CA PRO A 16 -88.52 -8.77 5.12
C PRO A 16 -89.16 -10.04 5.79
N LYS A 17 -88.89 -10.16 7.10
CA LYS A 17 -89.79 -10.65 8.17
C LYS A 17 -90.42 -12.06 8.12
N LEU A 18 -90.18 -12.77 9.23
CA LEU A 18 -91.17 -13.45 10.09
C LEU A 18 -92.14 -14.44 9.45
N VAL A 19 -91.93 -15.71 9.79
CA VAL A 19 -92.98 -16.73 9.94
C VAL A 19 -92.73 -17.36 11.33
N GLU A 20 -93.34 -16.82 12.39
CA GLU A 20 -94.53 -17.41 13.03
C GLU A 20 -95.64 -17.84 12.06
N LEU A 21 -96.09 -19.08 12.24
CA LEU A 21 -97.45 -19.64 12.14
C LEU A 21 -97.28 -21.13 12.55
N THR A 22 -97.73 -21.54 13.75
CA THR A 22 -99.02 -22.22 13.99
C THR A 22 -99.23 -23.47 13.09
N GLN A 23 -99.68 -24.64 13.54
CA GLN A 23 -100.31 -25.09 14.78
C GLN A 23 -100.73 -26.57 14.60
N GLU A 24 -100.56 -27.40 15.64
CA GLU A 24 -101.41 -28.57 16.04
C GLU A 24 -101.44 -29.85 15.17
N ALA A 25 -101.49 -31.08 15.71
CA ALA A 25 -102.24 -31.56 16.88
C ALA A 25 -101.52 -32.74 17.58
N ALA A 26 -101.41 -32.74 18.93
CA ALA A 26 -102.19 -33.54 19.91
C ALA A 26 -101.79 -35.04 19.98
N ALA A 27 -101.51 -35.69 21.12
CA ALA A 27 -101.89 -35.46 22.52
C ALA A 27 -101.03 -36.29 23.51
N ALA A 28 -101.09 -35.88 24.78
CA ALA A 28 -100.91 -36.63 26.04
C ALA A 28 -99.49 -36.81 26.66
N ALA A 29 -99.25 -36.05 27.74
CA ALA A 29 -98.23 -36.18 28.80
C ALA A 29 -98.60 -37.32 29.80
N PRO A 30 -97.81 -37.69 30.85
CA PRO A 30 -96.64 -37.06 31.50
C PRO A 30 -95.42 -38.04 31.64
N SER A 31 -94.25 -37.79 32.23
CA SER A 31 -93.81 -37.13 33.47
C SER A 31 -92.27 -37.12 33.53
N GLN A 32 -91.64 -36.05 34.05
CA GLN A 32 -90.19 -35.97 34.36
C GLN A 32 -89.81 -36.91 35.55
N PRO A 33 -88.51 -37.16 35.85
CA PRO A 33 -87.68 -36.19 36.58
C PRO A 33 -86.18 -36.07 36.18
N SER A 34 -85.71 -34.82 36.04
CA SER A 34 -84.53 -34.17 36.67
C SER A 34 -83.16 -34.89 36.88
N ASP A 35 -82.15 -34.38 36.14
CA ASP A 35 -80.79 -33.86 36.54
C ASP A 35 -79.78 -34.72 37.35
N PRO A 36 -78.45 -34.38 37.43
CA PRO A 36 -77.58 -33.51 36.60
C PRO A 36 -76.18 -34.12 36.26
N ALA A 37 -75.36 -33.34 35.53
CA ALA A 37 -74.00 -33.59 34.99
C ALA A 37 -72.89 -34.06 35.96
N PRO A 38 -71.75 -34.57 35.42
CA PRO A 38 -70.46 -33.93 35.73
C PRO A 38 -69.39 -34.03 34.62
N ALA A 39 -68.55 -32.98 34.44
CA ALA A 39 -67.13 -33.12 34.06
C ALA A 39 -66.36 -31.79 34.15
N ARG A 40 -65.93 -31.40 35.36
CA ARG A 40 -65.00 -30.27 35.54
C ARG A 40 -63.53 -30.75 35.55
N ARG A 41 -62.87 -30.53 34.41
CA ARG A 41 -61.52 -29.95 34.22
C ARG A 41 -60.42 -30.39 35.21
N ARG A 42 -59.70 -31.48 34.88
CA ARG A 42 -58.51 -32.00 35.63
C ARG A 42 -57.15 -31.77 34.95
N PHE A 43 -57.02 -30.77 34.08
CA PHE A 43 -55.76 -30.46 33.36
C PHE A 43 -54.95 -29.29 33.96
N LYS A 44 -55.36 -28.75 35.11
CA LYS A 44 -54.69 -27.59 35.73
C LYS A 44 -53.25 -27.87 36.24
N PRO A 45 -52.92 -29.00 36.89
CA PRO A 45 -51.56 -29.22 37.39
C PRO A 45 -50.60 -29.62 36.28
N LEU A 46 -51.08 -30.37 35.27
CA LEU A 46 -50.26 -30.75 34.10
C LEU A 46 -49.91 -29.54 33.24
N ARG A 47 -50.87 -28.63 33.02
CA ARG A 47 -50.60 -27.34 32.34
C ARG A 47 -49.63 -26.48 33.12
N LEU A 48 -49.71 -26.48 34.46
CA LEU A 48 -48.79 -25.74 35.31
C LEU A 48 -47.36 -26.32 35.26
N GLY A 49 -47.22 -27.66 35.27
CA GLY A 49 -45.93 -28.33 35.13
C GLY A 49 -45.27 -28.08 33.76
N ILE A 50 -46.05 -28.15 32.67
CA ILE A 50 -45.56 -27.82 31.32
C ILE A 50 -45.15 -26.35 31.22
N LEU A 51 -45.91 -25.44 31.84
CA LEU A 51 -45.58 -24.01 31.88
C LEU A 51 -44.25 -23.76 32.61
N ILE A 52 -44.05 -24.38 33.77
CA ILE A 52 -42.81 -24.28 34.54
C ILE A 52 -41.63 -24.85 33.76
N LEU A 53 -41.80 -26.01 33.12
CA LEU A 53 -40.76 -26.63 32.29
C LEU A 53 -40.38 -25.74 31.10
N MET A 54 -41.36 -25.12 30.43
CA MET A 54 -41.13 -24.16 29.34
C MET A 54 -40.36 -22.93 29.81
N ILE A 55 -40.69 -22.38 30.98
CA ILE A 55 -39.98 -21.23 31.56
C ILE A 55 -38.53 -21.61 31.87
N ILE A 56 -38.30 -22.78 32.47
CA ILE A 56 -36.94 -23.26 32.76
C ILE A 56 -36.14 -23.47 31.47
N ALA A 57 -36.73 -24.09 30.45
CA ALA A 57 -36.08 -24.28 29.15
C ALA A 57 -35.72 -22.94 28.50
N LEU A 58 -36.61 -21.94 28.57
CA LEU A 58 -36.38 -20.61 28.04
C LEU A 58 -35.25 -19.88 28.79
N VAL A 59 -35.18 -20.01 30.10
CA VAL A 59 -34.12 -19.39 30.92
C VAL A 59 -32.76 -20.04 30.65
N VAL A 60 -32.69 -21.37 30.56
CA VAL A 60 -31.43 -22.09 30.32
C VAL A 60 -30.94 -21.87 28.89
N PHE A 61 -31.81 -22.05 27.90
CA PHE A 61 -31.45 -21.89 26.49
C PHE A 61 -31.23 -20.42 26.13
N GLY A 62 -32.12 -19.55 26.59
CA GLY A 62 -32.01 -18.10 26.43
C GLY A 62 -30.75 -17.57 27.12
N GLY A 63 -30.49 -17.94 28.37
CA GLY A 63 -29.29 -17.52 29.10
C GLY A 63 -27.99 -17.98 28.43
N ARG A 64 -27.94 -19.22 27.93
CA ARG A 64 -26.77 -19.74 27.21
C ARG A 64 -26.56 -19.07 25.86
N TRP A 65 -27.64 -18.79 25.13
CA TRP A 65 -27.59 -18.08 23.85
C TRP A 65 -27.17 -16.61 24.02
N LEU A 66 -27.72 -15.93 25.03
CA LEU A 66 -27.41 -14.53 25.35
C LEU A 66 -25.98 -14.38 25.89
N GLY A 67 -25.52 -15.32 26.72
CA GLY A 67 -24.13 -15.38 27.19
C GLY A 67 -23.12 -15.56 26.05
N GLY A 68 -23.41 -16.42 25.07
CA GLY A 68 -22.59 -16.56 23.88
C GLY A 68 -22.55 -15.27 23.06
N ARG A 69 -23.72 -14.65 22.82
CA ARG A 69 -23.86 -13.42 22.02
C ARG A 69 -23.13 -12.22 22.62
N TRP A 70 -23.12 -12.09 23.95
CA TRP A 70 -22.47 -10.97 24.64
C TRP A 70 -20.96 -11.14 24.83
N SER A 71 -20.44 -12.37 24.72
CA SER A 71 -19.01 -12.65 24.89
C SER A 71 -18.16 -12.43 23.63
N GLN A 72 -18.79 -12.33 22.45
CA GLN A 72 -18.10 -12.16 21.18
C GLN A 72 -18.25 -10.74 20.65
N VAL A 73 -17.23 -9.93 20.93
CA VAL A 73 -17.00 -8.66 20.25
C VAL A 73 -16.28 -8.97 18.94
N SER A 74 -17.04 -9.13 17.86
CA SER A 74 -16.46 -9.17 16.51
C SER A 74 -16.04 -7.74 16.13
N ILE A 75 -14.73 -7.53 16.06
CA ILE A 75 -14.15 -6.35 15.43
C ILE A 75 -13.75 -6.79 14.03
N ASP A 76 -14.55 -6.39 13.04
CA ASP A 76 -14.33 -6.72 11.63
C ASP A 76 -13.33 -5.76 10.94
N ASP A 77 -12.75 -4.80 11.68
CA ASP A 77 -11.76 -3.84 11.16
C ASP A 77 -10.33 -4.32 11.46
N ALA A 78 -9.81 -5.21 10.62
CA ALA A 78 -8.41 -5.58 10.63
C ALA A 78 -7.63 -4.63 9.71
N ARG A 79 -6.91 -3.67 10.30
CA ARG A 79 -5.98 -2.81 9.56
C ARG A 79 -4.58 -3.38 9.64
N ILE A 80 -3.98 -3.62 8.48
CA ILE A 80 -2.59 -4.06 8.39
C ILE A 80 -1.72 -2.81 8.26
N ALA A 81 -0.87 -2.56 9.26
CA ALA A 81 0.21 -1.59 9.12
C ALA A 81 1.29 -2.19 8.22
N ALA A 82 1.59 -1.51 7.11
CA ALA A 82 2.67 -1.86 6.21
C ALA A 82 3.65 -0.69 6.13
N SER A 83 4.94 -1.00 6.15
CA SER A 83 6.00 -0.03 5.84
C SER A 83 6.21 -0.03 4.34
N LEU A 84 5.85 1.07 3.68
CA LEU A 84 6.10 1.25 2.25
C LEU A 84 7.42 2.01 2.08
N VAL A 85 8.29 1.49 1.23
CA VAL A 85 9.52 2.14 0.80
C VAL A 85 9.47 2.27 -0.71
N THR A 86 9.61 3.50 -1.21
CA THR A 86 9.71 3.75 -2.65
C THR A 86 11.17 3.58 -3.08
N VAL A 87 11.40 2.73 -4.07
CA VAL A 87 12.73 2.53 -4.66
C VAL A 87 12.78 3.27 -5.99
N SER A 88 13.84 4.03 -6.22
CA SER A 88 14.10 4.75 -7.47
C SER A 88 15.55 4.55 -7.90
N SER A 89 15.80 4.64 -9.21
CA SER A 89 17.18 4.65 -9.73
C SER A 89 17.87 5.97 -9.40
N GLU A 90 19.16 5.90 -9.07
CA GLU A 90 20.04 7.07 -8.95
C GLU A 90 20.48 7.59 -10.33
N VAL A 91 20.57 6.70 -11.32
CA VAL A 91 21.00 7.03 -12.69
C VAL A 91 19.81 6.94 -13.63
N SER A 92 19.62 7.99 -14.43
CA SER A 92 18.65 7.98 -15.52
C SER A 92 19.18 7.10 -16.66
N GLY A 93 18.40 6.09 -17.08
CA GLY A 93 18.77 5.20 -18.17
C GLY A 93 17.57 4.43 -18.69
N GLU A 94 17.77 3.71 -19.79
CA GLU A 94 16.76 2.82 -20.35
C GLU A 94 16.67 1.54 -19.51
N VAL A 95 15.44 1.07 -19.26
CA VAL A 95 15.21 -0.15 -18.50
C VAL A 95 15.38 -1.35 -19.43
N GLU A 96 16.40 -2.16 -19.19
CA GLU A 96 16.69 -3.36 -19.97
C GLU A 96 15.76 -4.52 -19.58
N ALA A 97 15.61 -4.74 -18.27
CA ALA A 97 14.81 -5.85 -17.76
C ALA A 97 14.22 -5.55 -16.38
N ILE A 98 13.00 -6.05 -16.14
CA ILE A 98 12.35 -6.03 -14.83
C ILE A 98 12.37 -7.46 -14.30
N ALA A 99 13.10 -7.69 -13.21
CA ALA A 99 13.33 -9.02 -12.66
C ALA A 99 12.23 -9.48 -11.68
N VAL A 100 11.31 -8.57 -11.31
CA VAL A 100 10.31 -8.82 -10.27
C VAL A 100 8.89 -8.58 -10.75
N THR A 101 7.95 -9.35 -10.21
CA THR A 101 6.52 -9.21 -10.47
C THR A 101 5.76 -8.91 -9.18
N THR A 102 4.56 -8.36 -9.29
CA THR A 102 3.72 -8.00 -8.16
C THR A 102 3.47 -9.19 -7.23
N GLY A 103 3.73 -9.03 -5.94
CA GLY A 103 3.57 -10.08 -4.93
C GLY A 103 4.80 -10.96 -4.70
N THR A 104 5.89 -10.72 -5.44
CA THR A 104 7.18 -11.39 -5.21
C THR A 104 7.81 -10.88 -3.91
N ARG A 105 8.32 -11.81 -3.08
CA ARG A 105 9.09 -11.47 -1.87
C ARG A 105 10.52 -11.13 -2.29
N VAL A 106 10.98 -9.94 -1.92
CA VAL A 106 12.34 -9.45 -2.20
C VAL A 106 13.08 -9.17 -0.90
N ALA A 107 14.38 -9.42 -0.88
CA ALA A 107 15.29 -9.06 0.19
C ALA A 107 16.08 -7.79 -0.15
N ALA A 108 16.75 -7.21 0.84
CA ALA A 108 17.63 -6.08 0.60
C ALA A 108 18.83 -6.53 -0.25
N GLY A 109 19.08 -5.79 -1.34
CA GLY A 109 20.17 -6.09 -2.28
C GLY A 109 19.75 -6.91 -3.50
N ASP A 110 18.50 -7.39 -3.56
CA ASP A 110 17.99 -8.07 -4.75
C ASP A 110 17.84 -7.09 -5.92
N VAL A 111 18.24 -7.53 -7.11
CA VAL A 111 18.09 -6.75 -8.34
C VAL A 111 16.61 -6.73 -8.72
N LEU A 112 16.01 -5.55 -8.68
CA LEU A 112 14.61 -5.36 -9.08
C LEU A 112 14.49 -5.03 -10.57
N VAL A 113 15.39 -4.17 -11.06
CA VAL A 113 15.41 -3.63 -12.42
C VAL A 113 16.85 -3.53 -12.89
N SER A 114 17.14 -3.98 -14.12
CA SER A 114 18.40 -3.74 -14.83
C SER A 114 18.26 -2.51 -15.72
N ILE A 115 19.24 -1.62 -15.67
CA ILE A 115 19.31 -0.41 -16.50
C ILE A 115 20.49 -0.59 -17.45
N ASP A 116 20.28 -0.23 -18.72
CA ASP A 116 21.33 -0.26 -19.75
C ASP A 116 22.53 0.64 -19.34
N THR A 117 23.72 0.04 -19.32
CA THR A 117 24.96 0.66 -18.89
C THR A 117 25.82 1.18 -20.03
N ASP A 118 25.48 0.93 -21.30
CA ASP A 118 26.34 1.24 -22.46
C ASP A 118 26.73 2.73 -22.50
N GLN A 119 25.76 3.63 -22.27
CA GLN A 119 26.03 5.07 -22.24
C GLN A 119 26.91 5.48 -21.06
N ALA A 120 26.74 4.84 -19.90
CA ALA A 120 27.56 5.11 -18.74
C ALA A 120 29.00 4.63 -18.97
N GLU A 121 29.17 3.46 -19.60
CA GLU A 121 30.47 2.90 -19.93
C GLU A 121 31.23 3.78 -20.94
N LEU A 122 30.56 4.27 -21.98
CA LEU A 122 31.15 5.22 -22.93
C LEU A 122 31.61 6.52 -22.26
N VAL A 123 30.86 7.02 -21.28
CA VAL A 123 31.25 8.22 -20.52
C VAL A 123 32.47 7.94 -19.63
N VAL A 124 32.54 6.76 -19.04
CA VAL A 124 33.69 6.31 -18.24
C VAL A 124 34.93 6.19 -19.13
N GLU A 125 34.82 5.48 -20.27
CA GLU A 125 35.92 5.31 -21.23
C GLU A 125 36.40 6.66 -21.78
N GLY A 126 35.47 7.54 -22.16
CA GLY A 126 35.81 8.90 -22.62
C GLY A 126 36.51 9.73 -21.54
N THR A 127 36.16 9.54 -20.28
CA THR A 127 36.82 10.21 -19.14
C THR A 127 38.21 9.63 -18.89
N GLU A 128 38.38 8.32 -18.99
CA GLU A 128 39.67 7.64 -18.85
C GLU A 128 40.66 8.06 -19.95
N ALA A 129 40.21 8.10 -21.20
CA ALA A 129 40.99 8.63 -22.32
C ALA A 129 41.40 10.09 -22.09
N ARG A 130 40.54 10.90 -21.45
CA ARG A 130 40.87 12.29 -21.10
C ARG A 130 41.93 12.37 -20.00
N ILE A 131 41.90 11.47 -19.03
CA ILE A 131 42.93 11.36 -17.99
C ILE A 131 44.27 10.99 -18.62
N GLU A 132 44.29 10.03 -19.54
CA GLU A 132 45.51 9.64 -20.26
C GLU A 132 46.08 10.81 -21.07
N ALA A 133 45.22 11.53 -21.82
CA ALA A 133 45.63 12.71 -22.57
C ALA A 133 46.19 13.83 -21.68
N LEU A 134 45.66 14.01 -20.46
CA LEU A 134 46.22 14.92 -19.47
C LEU A 134 47.56 14.43 -18.92
N GLY A 135 47.70 13.12 -18.69
CA GLY A 135 48.97 12.49 -18.32
C GLY A 135 50.07 12.73 -19.36
N ALA A 136 49.74 12.57 -20.64
CA ALA A 136 50.65 12.87 -21.75
C ALA A 136 51.03 14.35 -21.81
N GLN A 137 50.09 15.27 -21.59
CA GLN A 137 50.38 16.71 -21.51
C GLN A 137 51.33 17.03 -20.35
N VAL A 138 51.12 16.45 -19.16
CA VAL A 138 52.01 16.63 -18.02
C VAL A 138 53.42 16.10 -18.34
N ALA A 139 53.53 14.94 -18.99
CA ALA A 139 54.82 14.39 -19.41
C ALA A 139 55.52 15.32 -20.42
N GLN A 140 54.80 15.86 -21.39
CA GLN A 140 55.31 16.85 -22.35
C GLN A 140 55.80 18.12 -21.64
N LEU A 141 55.03 18.66 -20.69
CA LEU A 141 55.42 19.86 -19.93
C LEU A 141 56.67 19.61 -19.09
N ARG A 142 56.80 18.43 -18.47
CA ARG A 142 58.01 18.04 -17.73
C ARG A 142 59.23 17.98 -18.66
N ALA A 143 59.10 17.35 -19.83
CA ALA A 143 60.19 17.30 -20.81
C ALA A 143 60.60 18.71 -21.28
N GLN A 144 59.65 19.62 -21.50
CA GLN A 144 59.95 21.02 -21.81
C GLN A 144 60.67 21.73 -20.66
N GLN A 145 60.24 21.50 -19.42
CA GLN A 145 60.89 22.06 -18.23
C GLN A 145 62.35 21.59 -18.13
N ASP A 146 62.62 20.31 -18.35
CA ASP A 146 63.97 19.74 -18.31
C ASP A 146 64.86 20.29 -19.43
N MET A 147 64.30 20.47 -20.63
CA MET A 147 64.99 21.13 -21.74
C MET A 147 65.39 22.57 -21.39
N ILE A 148 64.45 23.36 -20.85
CA ILE A 148 64.71 24.75 -20.43
C ILE A 148 65.75 24.79 -19.32
N ARG A 149 65.66 23.88 -18.34
CA ARG A 149 66.63 23.78 -17.24
C ARG A 149 68.03 23.55 -17.76
N THR A 150 68.20 22.58 -18.66
CA THR A 150 69.49 22.27 -19.30
C THR A 150 70.02 23.46 -20.10
N GLN A 151 69.13 24.17 -20.83
CA GLN A 151 69.52 25.37 -21.58
C GLN A 151 69.98 26.50 -20.65
N VAL A 152 69.30 26.72 -19.52
CA VAL A 152 69.68 27.72 -18.52
C VAL A 152 71.00 27.36 -17.87
N GLU A 153 71.23 26.10 -17.52
CA GLU A 153 72.49 25.62 -16.96
C GLU A 153 73.66 25.82 -17.94
N SER A 154 73.47 25.49 -19.21
CA SER A 154 74.47 25.75 -20.27
C SER A 154 74.77 27.24 -20.44
N ARG A 155 73.74 28.10 -20.49
CA ARG A 155 73.92 29.57 -20.54
C ARG A 155 74.65 30.11 -19.32
N ARG A 156 74.35 29.61 -18.11
CA ARG A 156 75.06 29.98 -16.89
C ARG A 156 76.53 29.55 -16.92
N ALA A 157 76.82 28.35 -17.41
CA ALA A 157 78.19 27.88 -17.57
C ALA A 157 78.98 28.75 -18.56
N ALA A 158 78.40 29.09 -19.71
CA ALA A 158 79.00 29.99 -20.69
C ALA A 158 79.24 31.40 -20.11
N ALA A 159 78.27 31.96 -19.39
CA ALA A 159 78.42 33.26 -18.74
C ALA A 159 79.55 33.26 -17.69
N ARG A 160 79.66 32.20 -16.88
CA ARG A 160 80.76 32.06 -15.92
C ARG A 160 82.13 31.97 -16.61
N ALA A 161 82.22 31.23 -17.71
CA ALA A 161 83.44 31.14 -18.50
C ALA A 161 83.84 32.50 -19.09
N GLN A 162 82.87 33.30 -19.56
CA GLN A 162 83.10 34.66 -20.04
C GLN A 162 83.61 35.59 -18.94
N ILE A 163 83.03 35.52 -17.72
CA ILE A 163 83.50 36.29 -16.58
C ILE A 163 84.93 35.91 -16.22
N ALA A 164 85.23 34.60 -16.11
CA ALA A 164 86.59 34.13 -15.81
C ALA A 164 87.62 34.57 -16.87
N ALA A 165 87.25 34.56 -18.15
CA ALA A 165 88.11 35.05 -19.22
C ALA A 165 88.33 36.58 -19.13
N ALA A 166 87.28 37.35 -18.80
CA ALA A 166 87.39 38.79 -18.60
C ALA A 166 88.29 39.13 -17.39
N GLU A 167 88.16 38.40 -16.29
CA GLU A 167 89.03 38.53 -15.11
C GLU A 167 90.48 38.19 -15.44
N ALA A 168 90.73 37.09 -16.17
CA ALA A 168 92.08 36.72 -16.61
C ALA A 168 92.72 37.82 -17.47
N ASN A 169 91.98 38.37 -18.43
CA ASN A 169 92.43 39.49 -19.27
C ASN A 169 92.72 40.73 -18.43
N HIS A 170 91.88 41.05 -17.45
CA HIS A 170 92.09 42.17 -16.53
C HIS A 170 93.41 42.01 -15.75
N THR A 171 93.64 40.84 -15.13
CA THR A 171 94.89 40.58 -14.40
C THR A 171 96.13 40.59 -15.29
N ALA A 172 96.00 40.16 -16.55
CA ALA A 172 97.09 40.24 -17.53
C ALA A 172 97.46 41.70 -17.81
N SER A 173 96.48 42.57 -18.08
CA SER A 173 96.70 44.00 -18.29
C SER A 173 97.31 44.71 -17.07
N GLU A 174 96.90 44.36 -15.84
CA GLU A 174 97.53 44.90 -14.64
C GLU A 174 99.00 44.47 -14.48
N SER A 175 99.33 43.24 -14.87
CA SER A 175 100.71 42.74 -14.80
C SER A 175 101.64 43.44 -15.79
N GLU A 176 101.13 43.80 -16.97
CA GLU A 176 101.86 44.58 -17.97
C GLU A 176 102.18 45.99 -17.45
N LEU A 177 101.21 46.66 -16.80
CA LEU A 177 101.42 47.99 -16.22
C LEU A 177 102.43 48.01 -15.08
N ARG A 178 102.53 46.93 -14.30
CA ARG A 178 103.45 46.84 -13.16
C ARG A 178 104.90 46.52 -13.56
N ASN A 179 105.10 45.98 -14.76
CA ASN A 179 106.42 45.64 -15.31
C ASN A 179 107.02 46.74 -16.21
N ALA A 180 106.26 47.80 -16.52
CA ALA A 180 106.71 48.98 -17.27
C ALA A 180 107.22 50.08 -16.32
#